data_AF-A0A679J2X6-F1
#
_entry.id   AF-A0A679J2X6-F1
#
_cell.length_a   1.000
_cell.length_b   1.000
_cell.length_c   1.000
_cell.angle_alpha   90.00
_cell.angle_beta   90.00
_cell.angle_gamma   90.00
#
_symmetry.space_group_name_H-M   'P 1'
#
loop_
_entity.id
_entity.type
_entity.pdbx_description
1 polymer ?
#
loop_
_entity_poly.entity_id
_entity_poly.type
_entity_poly.pdbx_seq_one_letter_code
_entity_poly.pdbx_strand_id
1 'polypeptide(L)' 'MDHIALIEALGGTFATAELANVKAPSVSGWKESGRIPDDKLIRLAPIAEARGITTRKKLFPKDWAAIWPELARAKVA' A
#
# COMPACT_ATOMS: atom_id res chain seq x y z
N MET A 1 4.73 -6.37 5.80
CA MET A 1 5.87 -5.57 5.30
C MET A 1 5.91 -4.32 6.14
N ASP A 2 7.09 -3.80 6.49
CA ASP A 2 7.16 -2.52 7.20
C ASP A 2 6.74 -1.34 6.29
N HIS A 3 6.06 -0.34 6.85
CA HIS A 3 5.51 0.78 6.09
C HIS A 3 6.60 1.74 5.57
N ILE A 4 7.69 1.93 6.32
CA ILE A 4 8.82 2.75 5.86
C ILE A 4 9.52 2.03 4.71
N ALA A 5 9.76 0.72 4.84
CA ALA A 5 10.32 -0.09 3.77
C ALA A 5 9.45 -0.07 2.50
N LEU A 6 8.12 -0.02 2.64
CA LEU A 6 7.21 0.14 1.50
C LEU A 6 7.38 1.50 0.81
N ILE A 7 7.48 2.60 1.57
CA ILE A 7 7.70 3.95 1.01
C ILE A 7 8.99 3.99 0.20
N GLU A 8 10.08 3.44 0.73
CA GLU A 8 11.37 3.40 0.03
C GLU A 8 11.28 2.54 -1.25
N ALA A 9 10.67 1.36 -1.16
CA ALA A 9 10.48 0.48 -2.32
C ALA A 9 9.58 1.07 -3.42
N LEU A 10 8.67 1.99 -3.07
CA LEU A 10 7.80 2.70 -4.02
C LEU A 10 8.51 3.86 -4.74
N GLY A 11 9.76 4.17 -4.36
CA GLY A 11 10.55 5.28 -4.91
C GLY A 11 10.72 6.46 -3.95
N GLY A 12 10.45 6.27 -2.66
CA GLY A 12 10.62 7.27 -1.61
C GLY A 12 9.43 8.23 -1.44
N THR A 13 9.64 9.30 -0.68
CA THR A 13 8.60 10.22 -0.20
C THR A 13 7.80 10.87 -1.34
N PHE A 14 8.48 11.42 -2.35
CA PHE A 14 7.81 12.15 -3.44
C PHE A 14 7.01 11.21 -4.36
N ALA A 15 7.60 10.09 -4.77
CA ALA A 15 6.92 9.09 -5.58
C ALA A 15 5.69 8.53 -4.83
N THR A 16 5.83 8.22 -3.54
CA THR A 16 4.72 7.72 -2.73
C THR A 16 3.61 8.77 -2.58
N ALA A 17 3.97 10.05 -2.44
CA ALA A 17 3.00 11.14 -2.33
C ALA A 17 2.16 11.28 -3.60
N GLU A 18 2.79 11.19 -4.77
CA GLU A 18 2.11 11.20 -6.07
C GLU A 18 1.16 10.01 -6.21
N LEU A 19 1.64 8.79 -5.93
CA LEU A 19 0.84 7.56 -6.02
C LEU A 19 -0.36 7.56 -5.06
N ALA A 20 -0.20 8.15 -3.88
CA ALA A 20 -1.27 8.26 -2.88
C ALA A 20 -2.16 9.51 -3.08
N ASN A 21 -1.83 10.38 -4.05
CA ASN A 21 -2.47 11.68 -4.28
C ASN A 21 -2.53 12.56 -3.01
N VAL A 22 -1.37 12.75 -2.39
CA VAL A 22 -1.19 13.61 -1.20
C VAL A 22 0.03 14.51 -1.39
N LYS A 23 0.21 15.50 -0.50
CA LYS A 23 1.44 16.30 -0.48
C LYS A 23 2.55 15.54 0.24
N ALA A 24 3.80 15.71 -0.21
CA ALA A 24 4.99 15.07 0.36
C ALA A 24 5.14 15.19 1.89
N PRO A 25 4.79 16.32 2.56
CA PRO A 25 4.83 16.40 4.02
C PRO A 25 3.93 15.37 4.74
N SER A 26 2.85 14.94 4.10
CA SER A 26 2.00 13.87 4.66
C SER A 26 2.79 12.57 4.77
N VAL A 27 3.54 12.22 3.73
CA VAL A 27 4.37 11.02 3.69
C VAL A 27 5.53 11.12 4.68
N SER A 28 6.14 12.29 4.84
CA SER A 28 7.13 12.53 5.90
C SER A 28 6.52 12.26 7.29
N GLY A 29 5.32 12.76 7.58
CA GLY A 29 4.61 12.46 8.83
C GLY A 29 4.27 10.97 8.99
N TRP A 30 4.02 10.24 7.91
CA TRP A 30 3.84 8.77 7.96
C TRP A 30 5.12 8.05 8.32
N LYS A 31 6.28 8.52 7.83
CA LYS A 31 7.59 7.98 8.21
C LYS A 31 7.89 8.24 9.68
N GLU A 32 7.61 9.45 10.17
CA GLU A 32 7.79 9.81 11.59
C GLU A 32 6.91 8.98 12.53
N SER A 33 5.65 8.75 12.15
CA SER A 33 4.71 7.89 12.90
C SER A 33 4.91 6.39 12.66
N GLY A 34 5.77 6.01 11.71
CA GLY A 34 5.96 4.63 11.29
C GLY A 34 4.74 3.99 10.63
N ARG A 35 3.70 4.77 10.25
CA ARG A 35 2.43 4.25 9.77
C ARG A 35 1.85 5.05 8.59
N ILE A 36 1.59 4.36 7.48
CA ILE A 36 0.72 4.84 6.41
C ILE A 36 -0.75 4.64 6.84
N PRO A 37 -1.62 5.66 6.72
CA PRO A 37 -3.06 5.53 6.96
C PRO A 37 -3.72 4.46 6.08
N ASP A 38 -4.68 3.72 6.62
CA ASP A 38 -5.23 2.53 5.96
C ASP A 38 -5.86 2.85 4.59
N ASP A 39 -6.58 3.98 4.46
CA ASP A 39 -7.17 4.42 3.20
C ASP A 39 -6.11 4.70 2.11
N LYS A 40 -4.93 5.18 2.51
CA LYS A 40 -3.78 5.38 1.61
C LYS A 40 -3.08 4.08 1.31
N LEU A 41 -2.91 3.21 2.30
CA LEU A 41 -2.30 1.89 2.12
C LEU A 41 -3.14 1.00 1.18
N ILE A 42 -4.48 1.09 1.26
CA ILE A 42 -5.40 0.42 0.33
C ILE A 42 -5.14 0.88 -1.12
N ARG A 43 -4.91 2.18 -1.35
CA ARG A 43 -4.58 2.69 -2.70
C ARG A 43 -3.21 2.25 -3.19
N LEU A 44 -2.21 2.21 -2.30
CA LEU A 44 -0.83 1.86 -2.65
C LEU A 44 -0.64 0.35 -2.85
N ALA A 45 -1.42 -0.49 -2.17
CA ALA A 45 -1.22 -1.94 -2.16
C ALA A 45 -1.35 -2.60 -3.56
N PRO A 46 -2.36 -2.32 -4.40
CA PRO A 46 -2.43 -2.84 -5.76
C PRO A 46 -1.24 -2.39 -6.63
N ILE A 47 -0.78 -1.15 -6.45
CA ILE A 47 0.35 -0.59 -7.20
C ILE A 47 1.64 -1.31 -6.80
N ALA A 48 1.86 -1.51 -5.50
CA ALA A 48 3.00 -2.25 -4.99
C ALA A 48 2.99 -3.71 -5.46
N GLU A 49 1.81 -4.34 -5.53
CA GLU A 49 1.66 -5.70 -6.06
C GLU A 49 1.91 -5.80 -7.56
N ALA A 50 1.40 -4.85 -8.36
CA ALA A 50 1.69 -4.79 -9.79
C ALA A 50 3.20 -4.57 -10.08
N ARG A 51 3.92 -3.93 -9.16
CA ARG A 51 5.38 -3.72 -9.22
C ARG A 51 6.19 -4.89 -8.62
N GLY A 52 5.54 -5.94 -8.12
CA GLY A 52 6.22 -7.09 -7.51
C GLY A 52 6.88 -6.81 -6.14
N ILE A 53 6.57 -5.69 -5.49
CA ILE A 53 7.19 -5.26 -4.22
C ILE A 53 6.62 -6.08 -3.03
N THR A 54 5.30 -6.24 -2.98
CA THR A 54 4.58 -6.97 -1.95
C THR A 54 3.19 -7.32 -2.46
N THR A 55 2.46 -8.21 -1.78
CA THR A 55 1.08 -8.51 -2.14
C THR A 55 0.08 -7.73 -1.28
N ARG A 56 -1.12 -7.49 -1.81
CA ARG A 56 -2.27 -6.97 -1.05
C ARG A 56 -2.54 -7.83 0.18
N LYS A 57 -2.45 -9.16 0.03
CA LYS A 57 -2.60 -10.13 1.13
C LYS A 57 -1.55 -9.97 2.22
N LYS A 58 -0.31 -9.59 1.88
CA LYS A 58 0.78 -9.37 2.85
C LYS A 58 0.65 -8.02 3.57
N LEU A 59 0.04 -7.02 2.94
CA LEU A 59 -0.23 -5.72 3.57
C LEU A 59 -1.48 -5.75 4.45
N PHE A 60 -2.50 -6.53 4.07
CA PHE A 60 -3.79 -6.63 4.76
C PHE A 60 -4.12 -8.07 5.15
N PRO A 61 -3.31 -8.74 6.00
CA PRO A 61 -3.43 -10.19 6.22
C PRO A 61 -4.77 -10.64 6.81
N LYS A 62 -5.50 -9.75 7.50
CA LYS A 62 -6.75 -10.07 8.20
C LYS A 62 -8.00 -9.79 7.37
N ASP A 63 -7.93 -8.83 6.47
CA ASP A 63 -9.08 -8.17 5.87
C ASP A 63 -8.93 -7.91 4.35
N TRP A 64 -7.84 -8.38 3.73
CA TRP A 64 -7.64 -8.28 2.27
C TRP A 64 -8.84 -8.78 1.46
N ALA A 65 -9.52 -9.83 1.92
CA ALA A 65 -10.67 -10.41 1.23
C ALA A 65 -11.96 -9.59 1.38
N ALA A 66 -12.04 -8.74 2.41
CA ALA A 66 -13.13 -7.78 2.57
C ALA A 66 -12.90 -6.53 1.73
N ILE A 67 -11.64 -6.09 1.62
CA ILE A 67 -11.24 -4.92 0.82
C ILE A 67 -11.28 -5.24 -0.68
N TRP A 68 -10.77 -6.41 -1.08
CA TRP A 68 -10.71 -6.90 -2.45
C TRP A 68 -11.36 -8.29 -2.58
N PRO A 69 -12.70 -8.38 -2.51
CA PRO A 69 -13.42 -9.65 -2.56
C PRO A 69 -13.23 -10.41 -3.88
N GLU A 70 -12.91 -9.71 -4.98
CA GLU A 70 -12.61 -10.30 -6.27
C GLU A 70 -11.41 -11.26 -6.23
N LEU A 71 -10.44 -11.03 -5.34
CA LEU A 71 -9.26 -11.89 -5.20
C LEU A 71 -9.55 -13.21 -4.49
N ALA A 72 -10.59 -13.26 -3.66
CA ALA A 72 -11.03 -14.48 -2.99
C ALA A 72 -11.89 -15.35 -3.91
N ARG A 73 -12.60 -14.72 -4.85
CA ARG A 73 -13.49 -15.37 -5.81
C ARG A 73 -12.82 -15.75 -7.14
N ALA A 74 -11.51 -15.49 -7.28
CA ALA A 74 -10.73 -15.82 -8.47
C ALA A 74 -10.46 -17.34 -8.61
N LYS A 75 -11.54 -18.11 -8.78
CA LYS A 75 -11.60 -19.46 -9.38
C LYS A 75 -13.01 -19.67 -9.95
N VAL A 76 -13.34 -18.99 -11.05
CA VAL A 76 -14.35 -19.48 -12.00
C VAL A 76 -13.84 -19.10 -13.40
N ALA A 77 -13.06 -20.00 -13.97
CA ALA A 77 -12.76 -20.09 -15.39
C ALA A 77 -12.81 -21.58 -15.74
#